data_AF-A0A813EJ44-F1
#
_entry.id   AF-A0A813EJ44-F1
#
_cell.length_a   1.000
_cell.length_b   1.000
_cell.length_c   1.000
_cell.angle_alpha   90.00
_cell.angle_beta   90.00
_cell.angle_gamma   90.00
#
_symmetry.space_group_name_H-M   'P 1'
#
loop_
_entity.id
_entity.type
_entity.pdbx_description
1 polymer ?
#
loop_
_entity_poly.entity_id
_entity_poly.type
_entity_poly.pdbx_seq_one_letter_code
_entity_poly.pdbx_strand_id
1 'polypeptide(L)'
;MDYRISDEHADPKDAPGLTTEKVVYLPDCFLCYTPPEIAPPVVLRPAQESYGCITFGCFNNLAKVSSQTVRLWSQLLREVPDARLFLKSKALACPEVQEKFRRAFCSYGVDSSRLDL
;
A
#
# COMPACT_ATOMS: atom_id res chain seq x y z
N MET A 1 -5.92 20.25 22.79
CA MET A 1 -6.92 19.22 22.47
C MET A 1 -6.97 18.25 23.63
N ASP A 2 -8.18 17.87 24.05
CA ASP A 2 -8.37 17.10 25.30
C ASP A 2 -8.54 15.59 25.06
N TYR A 3 -9.18 15.21 23.96
CA TYR A 3 -9.52 13.82 23.65
C TYR A 3 -9.21 13.45 22.20
N ARG A 4 -8.93 12.17 21.97
CA ARG A 4 -8.79 11.55 20.64
C ARG A 4 -9.65 10.29 20.57
N ILE A 5 -10.50 10.18 19.57
CA ILE A 5 -11.32 8.98 19.34
C ILE A 5 -10.49 7.97 18.55
N SER A 6 -10.41 6.73 19.01
CA SER A 6 -9.70 5.63 18.34
C SER A 6 -10.29 4.26 18.70
N ASP A 7 -9.59 3.19 18.35
CA ASP A 7 -9.88 1.80 18.71
C ASP A 7 -8.60 1.05 19.16
N GLU A 8 -8.77 -0.19 19.64
CA GLU A 8 -7.66 -1.02 20.12
C GLU A 8 -6.76 -1.56 18.99
N HIS A 9 -7.22 -1.54 17.73
CA HIS A 9 -6.43 -2.01 16.59
C HIS A 9 -5.41 -0.96 16.14
N ALA A 10 -5.81 0.31 16.15
CA ALA A 10 -4.98 1.43 15.72
C ALA A 10 -4.12 1.99 16.85
N ASP A 11 -4.63 2.03 18.08
CA ASP A 11 -3.89 2.43 19.28
C ASP A 11 -4.01 1.33 20.35
N PRO A 12 -3.21 0.26 20.28
CA PRO A 12 -3.25 -0.82 21.29
C PRO A 12 -3.06 -0.29 22.72
N LYS A 13 -3.83 -0.81 23.67
CA LYS A 13 -3.84 -0.34 25.07
C LYS A 13 -2.50 -0.52 25.79
N ASP A 14 -1.69 -1.47 25.34
CA ASP A 14 -0.35 -1.77 25.84
C ASP A 14 0.76 -0.98 25.13
N ALA A 15 0.41 -0.20 24.10
CA ALA A 15 1.38 0.65 23.42
C ALA A 15 1.81 1.82 24.35
N PRO A 16 3.09 2.22 24.30
CA PRO A 16 3.53 3.41 25.02
C PRO A 16 2.74 4.61 24.49
N GLY A 17 2.04 5.31 25.38
CA GLY A 17 1.22 6.47 25.01
C GLY A 17 2.07 7.58 24.39
N LEU A 18 2.02 7.70 23.06
CA LEU A 18 2.72 8.74 22.29
C LEU A 18 1.85 9.99 22.04
N THR A 19 0.65 10.03 22.61
CA THR A 19 -0.37 11.08 22.43
C THR A 19 -0.58 11.78 23.77
N THR A 20 -0.71 13.11 23.72
CA THR A 20 -1.00 13.92 24.93
C THR A 20 -2.50 13.97 25.22
N GLU A 21 -3.32 13.70 24.20
CA GLU A 21 -4.77 13.59 24.29
C GLU A 21 -5.20 12.31 25.01
N LYS A 22 -6.31 12.38 25.74
CA LYS A 22 -6.94 11.19 26.32
C LYS A 22 -7.64 10.39 25.23
N VAL A 23 -7.20 9.15 25.01
CA VAL A 23 -7.82 8.26 24.02
C VAL A 23 -9.18 7.77 24.51
N VAL A 24 -10.21 7.93 23.69
CA VAL A 24 -11.55 7.37 23.86
C VAL A 24 -11.69 6.21 22.88
N TYR A 25 -11.83 5.01 23.42
CA TYR A 25 -11.92 3.78 22.64
C TYR A 25 -13.35 3.49 22.22
N LEU A 26 -13.57 3.31 20.92
CA LEU A 26 -14.75 2.66 20.38
C LEU A 26 -14.60 1.13 20.49
N PRO A 27 -15.72 0.37 20.57
CA PRO A 27 -15.67 -1.08 20.79
C PRO A 27 -15.13 -1.87 19.58
N ASP A 28 -15.28 -1.33 18.37
CA ASP A 28 -14.84 -1.93 17.10
C ASP A 28 -13.93 -0.95 16.34
N CYS A 29 -13.87 -1.03 15.01
CA CYS A 29 -13.11 -0.11 14.16
C CYS A 29 -13.57 1.34 14.30
N PHE A 30 -12.64 2.26 14.57
CA PHE A 30 -12.93 3.70 14.70
C PHE A 30 -13.22 4.40 13.37
N LEU A 31 -12.96 3.71 12.25
CA LEU A 31 -13.20 4.21 10.89
C LEU A 31 -14.52 3.68 10.33
N CYS A 32 -15.49 4.56 10.16
CA CYS A 32 -16.72 4.28 9.44
C CYS A 32 -16.52 4.51 7.94
N TYR A 33 -16.75 3.48 7.12
CA TYR A 33 -16.66 3.58 5.66
C TYR A 33 -18.01 3.27 5.01
N THR A 34 -18.53 4.24 4.26
CA THR A 34 -19.64 4.02 3.33
C THR A 34 -19.08 4.08 1.91
N PRO A 35 -19.19 3.00 1.11
CA PRO A 35 -18.75 3.05 -0.28
C PRO A 35 -19.56 4.08 -1.07
N PRO A 36 -18.96 4.74 -2.07
CA PRO A 36 -19.70 5.64 -2.95
C PRO A 36 -20.72 4.85 -3.78
N GLU A 37 -21.88 5.44 -4.05
CA GLU A 37 -22.94 4.80 -4.86
C GLU A 37 -22.48 4.45 -6.28
N ILE A 38 -21.52 5.21 -6.81
CA ILE A 38 -20.91 5.00 -8.13
C ILE A 38 -19.76 3.99 -8.12
N ALA A 39 -19.58 3.22 -7.04
CA ALA A 39 -18.56 2.17 -7.01
C ALA A 39 -18.82 1.16 -8.15
N PRO A 40 -17.79 0.81 -8.95
CA PRO A 40 -17.96 -0.15 -10.02
C PRO A 40 -18.34 -1.52 -9.45
N PRO A 41 -19.05 -2.37 -10.22
CA PRO A 41 -19.35 -3.73 -9.78
C PRO A 41 -18.06 -4.51 -9.54
N VAL A 42 -18.06 -5.36 -8.52
CA VAL A 42 -16.93 -6.26 -8.26
C VAL A 42 -16.82 -7.25 -9.41
N VAL A 43 -15.67 -7.25 -10.09
CA VAL A 43 -15.37 -8.26 -11.10
C VAL A 43 -14.65 -9.41 -10.39
N LEU A 44 -15.27 -10.58 -10.34
CA LEU A 44 -14.78 -11.75 -9.59
C LEU A 44 -13.57 -12.46 -10.24
N ARG A 45 -12.99 -11.89 -11.31
CA ARG A 45 -11.86 -12.53 -12.00
C ARG A 45 -10.54 -12.11 -11.34
N PRO A 46 -9.71 -13.06 -10.89
CA PRO A 46 -8.37 -12.77 -10.44
C PRO A 46 -7.55 -12.01 -11.49
N ALA A 47 -6.65 -11.14 -11.04
CA ALA A 47 -5.75 -10.40 -11.93
C ALA A 47 -4.98 -11.34 -12.87
N GLN A 48 -4.60 -12.54 -12.41
CA GLN A 48 -3.92 -13.55 -13.22
C GLN A 48 -4.71 -13.99 -14.44
N GLU A 49 -6.04 -14.10 -14.36
CA GLU A 49 -6.86 -14.46 -15.51
C GLU A 49 -6.97 -13.32 -16.52
N SER A 50 -6.80 -12.08 -16.08
CA SER A 50 -6.90 -10.88 -16.93
C SER A 50 -5.55 -10.47 -17.53
N TYR A 51 -4.46 -10.63 -16.77
CA TYR A 51 -3.11 -10.15 -17.11
C TYR A 51 -2.11 -11.28 -17.35
N GLY A 52 -2.53 -12.55 -17.23
CA GLY A 52 -1.69 -13.73 -17.44
C GLY A 52 -0.67 -14.00 -16.32
N CYS A 53 -0.63 -13.18 -15.27
CA CYS A 53 0.32 -13.28 -14.17
C CYS A 53 -0.26 -12.71 -12.86
N ILE A 54 0.33 -13.09 -11.74
CA ILE A 54 -0.02 -12.50 -10.44
C ILE A 54 0.41 -11.03 -10.44
N THR A 55 -0.51 -10.12 -10.13
CA THR A 55 -0.21 -8.68 -9.99
C THR A 55 -0.48 -8.24 -8.57
N PHE A 56 0.58 -7.86 -7.84
CA PHE A 56 0.47 -7.19 -6.55
C PHE A 56 0.16 -5.71 -6.77
N GLY A 57 -0.75 -5.14 -5.98
CA GLY A 57 -1.18 -3.75 -6.14
C GLY A 57 -0.97 -2.91 -4.88
N CYS A 58 -0.46 -1.68 -5.03
CA CYS A 58 -0.40 -0.70 -3.96
C CYS A 58 -0.84 0.68 -4.47
N PHE A 59 -1.91 1.21 -3.88
CA PHE A 59 -2.56 2.46 -4.29
C PHE A 59 -2.31 3.60 -3.29
N ASN A 60 -1.22 3.49 -2.52
CA ASN A 60 -0.87 4.45 -1.48
C ASN A 60 -0.11 5.66 -2.02
N ASN A 61 -0.05 6.72 -1.22
CA ASN A 61 0.90 7.81 -1.44
C ASN A 61 2.34 7.28 -1.35
N LEU A 62 3.21 7.65 -2.30
CA LEU A 62 4.62 7.23 -2.30
C LEU A 62 5.39 7.67 -1.06
N ALA A 63 4.93 8.69 -0.34
CA ALA A 63 5.51 9.06 0.96
C ALA A 63 5.44 7.93 2.01
N LYS A 64 4.51 6.98 1.84
CA LYS A 64 4.40 5.77 2.69
C LYS A 64 5.30 4.62 2.21
N VAL A 65 5.89 4.73 1.02
CA VAL A 65 6.73 3.68 0.44
C VAL A 65 8.18 3.95 0.79
N SER A 66 8.67 3.27 1.82
CA SER A 66 10.04 3.41 2.31
C SER A 66 11.02 2.53 1.54
N SER A 67 12.32 2.73 1.77
CA SER A 67 13.37 1.85 1.25
C SER A 67 13.23 0.40 1.76
N GLN A 68 12.71 0.21 2.98
CA GLN A 68 12.43 -1.11 3.55
C GLN A 68 11.28 -1.78 2.81
N THR A 69 10.23 -1.04 2.48
CA THR A 69 9.10 -1.52 1.68
C THR A 69 9.55 -1.96 0.28
N VAL A 70 10.35 -1.13 -0.40
CA VAL A 70 10.92 -1.47 -1.71
C VAL A 70 11.73 -2.75 -1.63
N ARG A 71 12.62 -2.88 -0.64
CA ARG A 71 13.43 -4.09 -0.44
C ARG A 71 12.56 -5.35 -0.27
N LEU A 72 11.53 -5.26 0.58
CA LEU A 72 10.63 -6.39 0.83
C LEU A 72 9.87 -6.79 -0.44
N TRP A 73 9.32 -5.81 -1.16
CA TRP A 73 8.61 -6.09 -2.42
C TRP A 73 9.57 -6.62 -3.49
N SER A 74 10.82 -6.18 -3.52
CA SER A 74 11.83 -6.77 -4.40
C SER A 74 12.11 -8.24 -4.07
N GLN A 75 12.18 -8.60 -2.79
CA GLN A 75 12.29 -9.99 -2.39
C GLN A 75 11.08 -10.81 -2.84
N LEU A 76 9.87 -10.31 -2.58
CA LEU A 76 8.61 -10.95 -3.00
C LEU A 76 8.59 -11.21 -4.52
N LEU A 77 8.95 -10.22 -5.33
CA LEU A 77 8.97 -10.37 -6.79
C LEU A 77 10.02 -11.40 -7.26
N ARG A 78 11.12 -11.59 -6.53
CA ARG A 78 12.08 -12.66 -6.86
C ARG A 78 11.58 -14.04 -6.45
N GLU A 79 10.82 -14.14 -5.37
CA GLU A 79 10.25 -15.42 -4.89
C GLU A 79 9.02 -15.85 -5.70
N VAL A 80 8.32 -14.91 -6.34
CA VAL A 80 7.20 -15.19 -7.25
C VAL A 80 7.62 -14.81 -8.67
N PRO A 81 8.16 -15.77 -9.47
CA PRO A 81 8.48 -15.54 -10.87
C PRO A 81 7.29 -14.98 -11.64
N ASP A 82 7.57 -14.17 -12.66
CA ASP A 82 6.59 -13.55 -13.56
C ASP A 82 5.56 -12.59 -12.93
N ALA A 83 5.50 -12.49 -11.60
CA ALA A 83 4.60 -11.56 -10.93
C ALA A 83 4.96 -10.10 -11.26
N ARG A 84 3.96 -9.23 -11.25
CA ARG A 84 4.11 -7.79 -11.45
C ARG A 84 3.75 -7.02 -10.19
N LEU A 85 4.28 -5.81 -10.07
CA LEU A 85 3.89 -4.86 -9.02
C LEU A 85 3.33 -3.59 -9.66
N PHE A 86 2.07 -3.31 -9.35
CA PHE A 86 1.35 -2.12 -9.76
C PHE A 86 1.35 -1.09 -8.63
N LEU A 87 2.06 0.02 -8.84
CA LEU A 87 2.05 1.16 -7.91
C LEU A 87 1.18 2.27 -8.51
N LYS A 88 0.13 2.67 -7.80
CA LYS A 88 -0.71 3.81 -8.20
C LYS A 88 -0.49 4.98 -7.25
N SER A 89 0.03 6.07 -7.79
CA SER A 89 0.12 7.33 -7.06
C SER A 89 0.11 8.51 -8.02
N LYS A 90 -0.42 9.66 -7.59
CA LYS A 90 -0.40 10.89 -8.41
C LYS A 90 1.04 11.31 -8.77
N ALA A 91 1.98 11.09 -7.87
CA ALA A 91 3.39 11.42 -8.08
C ALA A 91 4.05 10.64 -9.24
N LEU A 92 3.52 9.48 -9.61
CA LEU A 92 4.04 8.68 -10.73
C LEU A 92 3.65 9.26 -12.10
N ALA A 93 2.85 10.34 -12.16
CA ALA A 93 2.71 11.11 -13.39
C ALA A 93 4.01 11.81 -13.82
N CYS A 94 4.98 11.95 -12.91
CA CYS A 94 6.29 12.54 -13.15
C CYS A 94 7.29 11.43 -13.57
N PRO A 95 7.84 11.46 -14.80
CA PRO A 95 8.77 10.43 -15.29
C PRO A 95 10.01 10.24 -14.42
N GLU A 96 10.52 11.32 -13.81
CA GLU A 96 11.67 11.30 -12.92
C GLU A 96 11.39 10.49 -11.66
N VAL A 97 10.15 10.57 -11.14
CA VAL A 97 9.72 9.77 -9.99
C VAL A 97 9.58 8.31 -10.39
N GLN A 98 9.02 8.00 -11.57
CA GLN A 98 8.96 6.63 -12.06
C GLN A 98 10.37 6.03 -12.17
N GLU A 99 11.31 6.75 -12.78
CA GLU A 99 12.67 6.30 -12.98
C GLU A 99 13.42 6.10 -11.65
N LYS A 100 13.20 6.99 -10.66
CA LYS A 100 13.71 6.80 -9.31
C LYS A 100 13.25 5.46 -8.72
N PHE A 101 11.98 5.12 -8.87
CA PHE A 101 11.45 3.84 -8.39
C PHE A 101 12.01 2.67 -9.20
N ARG A 102 12.05 2.75 -10.53
CA ARG A 102 12.67 1.70 -11.37
C ARG A 102 14.10 1.39 -10.93
N ARG A 103 14.95 2.42 -10.76
CA ARG A 103 16.32 2.26 -10.25
C ARG A 103 16.38 1.64 -8.86
N ALA A 104 15.48 2.04 -7.96
CA ALA A 104 15.43 1.51 -6.61
C ALA A 104 15.10 0.00 -6.57
N PHE A 105 14.24 -0.48 -7.48
CA PHE A 105 13.95 -1.90 -7.60
C PHE A 105 15.03 -2.67 -8.38
N CYS A 106 15.57 -2.08 -9.45
CA CYS A 106 16.67 -2.66 -10.22
C CYS A 106 17.91 -2.90 -9.36
N SER A 107 18.20 -2.04 -8.38
CA SER A 107 19.33 -2.25 -7.46
C SER A 107 19.17 -3.48 -6.55
N TYR A 108 17.94 -4.01 -6.42
CA TYR A 108 17.64 -5.28 -5.76
C TYR A 108 17.45 -6.45 -6.75
N GLY A 109 17.77 -6.26 -8.03
CA GLY A 109 17.70 -7.30 -9.06
C GLY A 109 16.30 -7.57 -9.59
N VAL A 110 15.38 -6.61 -9.48
CA VAL A 110 14.05 -6.70 -10.10
C VAL A 110 14.08 -5.97 -11.43
N ASP A 111 13.68 -6.66 -12.50
CA ASP A 111 13.54 -6.07 -13.82
C ASP A 111 12.46 -4.98 -13.84
N SER A 112 12.77 -3.84 -14.47
CA SER A 112 11.88 -2.68 -14.48
C SER A 112 10.58 -2.93 -15.25
N SER A 113 10.55 -3.88 -16.17
CA SER A 113 9.34 -4.28 -16.91
C SER A 113 8.29 -4.96 -16.02
N ARG A 114 8.68 -5.40 -14.82
CA ARG A 114 7.78 -5.98 -13.81
C ARG A 114 7.09 -4.94 -12.94
N LEU A 115 7.35 -3.65 -13.18
CA LEU A 115 6.76 -2.53 -12.45
C LEU A 115 5.82 -1.72 -13.35
N ASP A 116 4.56 -1.68 -12.96
CA ASP A 116 3.54 -0.79 -13.52
C ASP A 116 3.46 0.46 -12.62
N LEU A 117 3.93 1.61 -13.13
CA LEU A 117 4.09 2.86 -12.39
C LEU A 117 3.26 3.99 -13.01
#